data_AF-A0A7S2BXN5-F1
#
_entry.id   AF-A0A7S2BXN5-F1
#
_cell.length_a   1.000
_cell.length_b   1.000
_cell.length_c   1.000
_cell.angle_alpha   90.00
_cell.angle_beta   90.00
_cell.angle_gamma   90.00
#
_symmetry.space_group_name_H-M   'P 1'
#
loop_
_entity.id
_entity.type
_entity.pdbx_description
1 polymer ?
#
loop_
_entity_poly.entity_id
_entity_poly.type
_entity_poly.pdbx_seq_one_letter_code
_entity_poly.pdbx_strand_id
1 'polypeptide(L)'
;VGDTMLACGDPLEAAANWTSWAAKSKKWYHYKVRGQLRIVRLDELVIPAMPVDIIKIDIEGHEALAAAGWNGIFARSPPRLVMSEFNPAFLKKNGYVPENYLQYFVRCGYSIQPRQANQPPQNVLHTRTQVTHWLSTTSWDAIYDLTIRRSNAIRA
;
A
#
# COMPACT_ATOMS: atom_id res chain seq x y z
N VAL A 1 -2.27 -6.97 -13.78
CA VAL A 1 -1.36 -7.15 -12.64
C VAL A 1 -2.20 -6.84 -11.42
N GLY A 2 -2.59 -7.86 -10.67
CA GLY A 2 -3.59 -7.84 -9.61
C GLY A 2 -3.73 -9.27 -9.12
N ASP A 3 -3.72 -9.46 -7.79
CA ASP A 3 -3.66 -10.73 -7.06
C ASP A 3 -2.32 -11.49 -7.11
N THR A 4 -1.20 -10.80 -7.32
CA THR A 4 0.13 -11.41 -7.18
C THR A 4 0.83 -10.79 -6.00
N MET A 5 0.91 -11.49 -4.85
CA MET A 5 1.97 -11.16 -3.90
C MET A 5 3.29 -11.27 -4.66
N LEU A 6 3.99 -10.14 -4.75
CA LEU A 6 5.32 -10.07 -5.30
C LEU A 6 6.19 -11.01 -4.46
N ALA A 7 6.48 -12.18 -5.00
CA ALA A 7 7.53 -13.03 -4.48
C ALA A 7 8.85 -12.47 -5.00
N CYS A 8 9.54 -11.71 -4.15
CA CYS A 8 10.95 -11.43 -4.39
C CYS A 8 11.71 -12.76 -4.28
N GLY A 9 12.29 -13.25 -5.38
CA GLY A 9 12.94 -14.56 -5.42
C GLY A 9 12.98 -15.17 -6.82
N ASP A 10 13.18 -16.49 -6.90
CA ASP A 10 13.14 -17.23 -8.16
C ASP A 10 11.72 -17.16 -8.76
N PRO A 11 11.54 -16.59 -9.97
CA PRO A 11 10.23 -16.47 -10.60
C PRO A 11 9.56 -17.82 -10.90
N LEU A 12 10.34 -18.90 -11.09
CA LEU A 12 9.81 -20.24 -11.32
C LEU A 12 9.23 -20.83 -10.02
N GLU A 13 9.96 -20.67 -8.91
CA GLU A 13 9.50 -21.06 -7.58
C GLU A 13 8.23 -20.30 -7.21
N ALA A 14 8.21 -18.99 -7.45
CA ALA A 14 7.02 -18.16 -7.26
C ALA A 14 5.83 -18.72 -8.05
N ALA A 15 5.97 -18.94 -9.36
CA ALA A 15 4.90 -19.46 -10.21
C ALA A 15 4.37 -20.83 -9.75
N ALA A 16 5.26 -21.70 -9.26
CA ALA A 16 4.89 -23.00 -8.69
C ALA A 16 4.10 -22.85 -7.38
N ASN A 17 4.57 -22.01 -6.46
CA ASN A 17 3.90 -21.72 -5.20
C ASN A 17 2.50 -21.13 -5.42
N TRP A 18 2.36 -20.24 -6.40
CA TRP A 18 1.09 -19.64 -6.78
C TRP A 18 0.10 -20.64 -7.38
N THR A 19 0.59 -21.52 -8.26
CA THR A 19 -0.24 -22.60 -8.82
C THR A 19 -0.70 -23.56 -7.73
N SER A 20 0.17 -23.87 -6.75
CA SER A 20 -0.19 -24.68 -5.58
C SER A 20 -1.23 -24.01 -4.69
N TRP A 21 -1.07 -22.71 -4.40
CA TRP A 21 -2.05 -21.94 -3.64
C TRP A 21 -3.41 -21.89 -4.35
N ALA A 22 -3.44 -21.61 -5.65
CA ALA A 22 -4.69 -21.57 -6.42
C ALA A 22 -5.44 -22.89 -6.34
N ALA A 23 -4.74 -24.02 -6.52
CA ALA A 23 -5.32 -25.35 -6.37
C ALA A 23 -5.90 -25.59 -4.96
N LYS A 24 -5.16 -25.22 -3.90
CA LYS A 24 -5.64 -25.31 -2.50
C LYS A 24 -6.86 -24.43 -2.24
N SER A 25 -6.92 -23.26 -2.86
CA SER A 25 -8.04 -22.32 -2.79
C SER A 25 -9.20 -22.67 -3.73
N LYS A 26 -9.19 -23.84 -4.38
CA LYS A 26 -10.20 -24.28 -5.36
C LYS A 26 -10.37 -23.28 -6.53
N LYS A 27 -9.31 -22.53 -6.84
CA LYS A 27 -9.22 -21.61 -7.99
C LYS A 27 -8.54 -22.33 -9.15
N TRP A 28 -9.02 -22.09 -10.38
CA TRP A 28 -8.53 -22.74 -11.61
C TRP A 28 -7.33 -22.02 -12.25
N TYR A 29 -6.53 -21.30 -11.45
CA TYR A 29 -5.43 -20.48 -11.98
C TYR A 29 -4.15 -21.29 -12.12
N HIS A 30 -3.53 -21.19 -13.30
CA HIS A 30 -2.19 -21.70 -13.58
C HIS A 30 -1.25 -20.52 -13.81
N TYR A 31 -0.26 -20.37 -12.95
CA TYR A 31 0.70 -19.27 -13.04
C TYR A 31 1.92 -19.71 -13.83
N LYS A 32 2.34 -18.87 -14.79
CA LYS A 32 3.52 -19.08 -15.61
C LYS A 32 4.33 -17.79 -15.69
N VAL A 33 5.66 -17.91 -15.62
CA VAL A 33 6.55 -16.78 -15.87
C VAL A 33 6.37 -16.29 -17.31
N ARG A 34 5.98 -15.01 -17.47
CA ARG A 34 5.77 -14.38 -18.78
C ARG A 34 6.91 -13.43 -19.18
N GLY A 35 7.77 -13.07 -18.23
CA GLY A 35 8.88 -12.14 -18.43
C GLY A 35 9.40 -11.63 -17.10
N GLN A 36 10.31 -10.67 -17.18
CA GLN A 36 10.87 -9.95 -16.04
C GLN A 36 10.67 -8.45 -16.25
N LEU A 37 10.52 -7.70 -15.16
CA LEU A 37 10.34 -6.25 -15.17
C LEU A 37 11.43 -5.62 -14.31
N ARG A 38 11.92 -4.45 -14.73
CA ARG A 38 12.78 -3.63 -13.90
C ARG A 38 11.94 -2.85 -12.89
N ILE A 39 12.27 -2.99 -11.61
CA ILE A 39 11.73 -2.13 -10.55
C ILE A 39 12.52 -0.83 -10.53
N VAL A 40 11.83 0.30 -10.54
CA VAL A 40 12.41 1.65 -10.46
C VAL A 40 11.70 2.46 -9.40
N ARG A 41 12.37 3.48 -8.87
CA ARG A 41 11.73 4.45 -7.98
C ARG A 41 10.72 5.27 -8.76
N LEU A 42 9.56 5.57 -8.15
CA LEU A 42 8.57 6.43 -8.80
C LEU A 42 9.13 7.84 -9.05
N ASP A 43 10.03 8.32 -8.18
CA ASP A 43 10.77 9.58 -8.36
C ASP A 43 11.59 9.65 -9.66
N GLU A 44 11.98 8.51 -10.24
CA GLU A 44 12.71 8.45 -11.51
C GLU A 44 11.79 8.45 -12.73
N LEU A 45 10.55 7.93 -12.56
CA LEU A 45 9.54 7.88 -13.62
C LEU A 45 8.77 9.20 -13.75
N VAL A 46 8.47 9.85 -12.63
CA VAL A 46 7.67 11.06 -12.59
C VAL A 46 8.57 12.29 -12.60
N ILE A 47 8.71 12.88 -13.79
CA ILE A 47 9.48 14.12 -13.96
C ILE A 47 8.74 15.33 -13.36
N PRO A 48 9.44 16.40 -12.93
CA PRO A 48 8.83 17.56 -12.30
C PRO A 48 7.72 18.25 -13.10
N ALA A 49 7.76 18.16 -14.44
CA ALA A 49 6.75 18.72 -15.33
C ALA A 49 5.42 17.93 -15.33
N MET A 50 5.34 16.79 -14.64
CA MET A 50 4.17 15.92 -14.57
C MET A 50 3.68 15.80 -13.12
N PRO A 51 2.89 16.76 -12.62
CA PRO A 51 2.38 16.71 -11.26
C PRO A 51 1.42 15.53 -11.07
N VAL A 52 1.57 14.82 -9.96
CA VAL A 52 0.73 13.67 -9.60
C VAL A 52 -0.28 14.12 -8.54
N ASP A 53 -1.57 14.10 -8.89
CA ASP A 53 -2.65 14.55 -8.00
C ASP A 53 -3.25 13.40 -7.18
N ILE A 54 -3.27 12.19 -7.75
CA ILE A 54 -3.80 10.98 -7.12
C ILE A 54 -2.80 9.84 -7.28
N ILE A 55 -2.63 9.05 -6.23
CA ILE A 55 -1.89 7.79 -6.26
C ILE A 55 -2.78 6.64 -5.78
N LYS A 56 -2.74 5.50 -6.46
CA LYS A 56 -3.26 4.22 -5.96
C LYS A 56 -2.11 3.25 -5.72
N ILE A 57 -2.09 2.61 -4.56
CA ILE A 57 -1.19 1.51 -4.22
C ILE A 57 -2.02 0.25 -3.98
N ASP A 58 -1.61 -0.84 -4.60
CA ASP A 58 -2.25 -2.14 -4.54
C ASP A 58 -1.20 -3.19 -4.93
N ILE A 59 -0.33 -3.56 -3.98
CA ILE A 59 0.86 -4.37 -4.25
C ILE A 59 1.12 -5.42 -3.16
N GLU A 60 0.06 -5.84 -2.48
CA GLU A 60 0.03 -7.07 -1.69
C GLU A 60 1.09 -7.12 -0.57
N GLY A 61 1.17 -6.04 0.22
CA GLY A 61 2.05 -5.96 1.40
C GLY A 61 3.40 -5.30 1.15
N HIS A 62 3.65 -4.75 -0.03
CA HIS A 62 4.86 -4.00 -0.36
C HIS A 62 4.64 -2.48 -0.40
N GLU A 63 3.50 -2.00 0.12
CA GLU A 63 3.08 -0.59 0.06
C GLU A 63 4.12 0.34 0.68
N ALA A 64 4.75 -0.08 1.78
CA ALA A 64 5.80 0.67 2.45
C ALA A 64 7.06 0.84 1.57
N LEU A 65 7.40 -0.15 0.75
CA LEU A 65 8.53 -0.07 -0.18
C LEU A 65 8.25 0.90 -1.32
N ALA A 66 7.05 0.80 -1.92
CA ALA A 66 6.62 1.75 -2.94
C ALA A 66 6.63 3.18 -2.38
N ALA A 67 6.16 3.35 -1.14
CA ALA A 67 6.14 4.65 -0.48
C ALA A 67 7.54 5.22 -0.21
N ALA A 68 8.56 4.39 0.01
CA ALA A 68 9.94 4.86 0.13
C ALA A 68 10.54 5.34 -1.22
N GLY A 69 9.97 4.90 -2.34
CA GLY A 69 10.41 5.19 -3.70
C GLY A 69 9.96 6.53 -4.27
N TRP A 70 9.12 7.30 -3.56
CA TRP A 70 8.45 8.49 -4.08
C TRP A 70 8.56 9.75 -3.19
N ASN A 71 9.50 9.75 -2.26
CA ASN A 71 9.68 10.86 -1.30
C ASN A 71 9.87 12.22 -2.01
N GLY A 72 10.51 12.22 -3.19
CA GLY A 72 10.70 13.42 -3.99
C GLY A 72 9.39 14.00 -4.53
N ILE A 73 8.42 13.15 -4.91
CA ILE A 73 7.07 13.60 -5.31
C ILE A 73 6.38 14.31 -4.15
N PHE A 74 6.41 13.71 -2.94
CA PHE A 74 5.83 14.33 -1.75
C PHE A 74 6.48 15.67 -1.38
N ALA A 75 7.79 15.81 -1.59
CA ALA A 75 8.50 17.05 -1.29
C ALA A 75 8.20 18.18 -2.30
N ARG A 76 8.02 17.86 -3.58
CA ARG A 76 7.87 18.86 -4.66
C ARG A 76 6.41 19.21 -4.96
N SER A 77 5.56 18.20 -5.06
CA SER A 77 4.15 18.33 -5.42
C SER A 77 3.35 17.25 -4.70
N PRO A 78 3.13 17.40 -3.38
CA PRO A 78 2.44 16.39 -2.58
C PRO A 78 1.05 16.09 -3.14
N PRO A 79 0.72 14.81 -3.41
CA PRO A 79 -0.55 14.43 -4.03
C PRO A 79 -1.72 14.78 -3.11
N ARG A 80 -2.85 15.17 -3.69
CA ARG A 80 -4.09 15.45 -2.95
C ARG A 80 -4.66 14.20 -2.26
N LEU A 81 -4.52 13.05 -2.92
CA LEU A 81 -5.13 11.80 -2.49
C LEU A 81 -4.18 10.62 -2.74
N VAL A 82 -4.02 9.78 -1.72
CA VAL A 82 -3.47 8.43 -1.86
C VAL A 82 -4.55 7.43 -1.49
N MET A 83 -4.76 6.45 -2.35
CA MET A 83 -5.59 5.28 -2.08
C MET A 83 -4.65 4.10 -1.89
N SER A 84 -4.73 3.39 -0.78
CA SER A 84 -3.90 2.22 -0.54
C SER A 84 -4.77 1.06 -0.13
N GLU A 85 -4.59 -0.09 -0.78
CA GLU A 85 -4.97 -1.33 -0.13
C GLU A 85 -4.00 -1.58 1.02
N PHE A 86 -4.49 -2.00 2.18
CA PHE A 86 -3.68 -2.19 3.37
C PHE A 86 -4.09 -3.48 4.08
N ASN A 87 -3.14 -4.40 4.18
CA ASN A 87 -3.26 -5.62 4.97
C ASN A 87 -2.09 -5.67 5.99
N PRO A 88 -2.35 -5.45 7.30
CA PRO A 88 -1.32 -5.44 8.32
C PRO A 88 -0.46 -6.72 8.34
N ALA A 89 -1.08 -7.88 8.17
CA ALA A 89 -0.37 -9.15 8.16
C ALA A 89 0.56 -9.27 6.96
N PHE A 90 0.17 -8.78 5.79
CA PHE A 90 1.02 -8.85 4.58
C PHE A 90 2.23 -7.93 4.69
N LEU A 91 2.04 -6.68 5.14
CA LEU A 91 3.17 -5.78 5.40
C LEU A 91 4.16 -6.40 6.39
N LYS A 92 3.66 -6.96 7.50
CA LYS A 92 4.51 -7.62 8.51
C LYS A 92 5.23 -8.85 7.97
N LYS A 93 4.54 -9.69 7.20
CA LYS A 93 5.13 -10.86 6.54
C LYS A 93 6.27 -10.47 5.60
N ASN A 94 6.18 -9.32 4.94
CA ASN A 94 7.21 -8.79 4.06
C ASN A 94 8.29 -7.95 4.79
N GLY A 95 8.34 -8.01 6.13
CA GLY A 95 9.37 -7.36 6.93
C GLY A 95 9.14 -5.87 7.24
N TYR A 96 7.95 -5.34 6.93
CA TYR A 96 7.60 -3.96 7.25
C TYR A 96 6.84 -3.85 8.57
N VAL A 97 6.93 -2.69 9.21
CA VAL A 97 6.10 -2.35 10.38
C VAL A 97 4.87 -1.59 9.89
N PRO A 98 3.64 -2.16 9.97
CA PRO A 98 2.44 -1.53 9.42
C PRO A 98 2.17 -0.14 10.02
N GLU A 99 2.47 0.04 11.30
CA GLU A 99 2.35 1.32 11.98
C GLU A 99 3.24 2.41 11.35
N ASN A 100 4.49 2.09 11.01
CA ASN A 100 5.41 3.06 10.42
C ASN A 100 4.91 3.56 9.06
N TYR A 101 4.28 2.68 8.28
CA TYR A 101 3.65 3.01 7.00
C TYR A 101 2.50 4.02 7.17
N LEU A 102 1.59 3.79 8.11
CA LEU A 102 0.48 4.72 8.37
C LEU A 102 0.96 6.03 9.00
N GLN A 103 1.85 5.96 9.97
CA GLN A 103 2.40 7.15 10.64
C GLN A 103 3.20 8.03 9.68
N TYR A 104 3.78 7.48 8.60
CA TYR A 104 4.42 8.29 7.55
C TYR A 104 3.46 9.34 6.99
N PHE A 105 2.25 8.94 6.57
CA PHE A 105 1.27 9.86 5.99
C PHE A 105 0.81 10.91 6.99
N VAL A 106 0.54 10.50 8.23
CA VAL A 106 0.16 11.43 9.30
C VAL A 106 1.26 12.47 9.56
N ARG A 107 2.55 12.08 9.58
CA ARG A 107 3.67 13.01 9.70
C ARG A 107 3.77 13.98 8.52
N CYS A 108 3.36 13.55 7.33
CA CYS A 108 3.30 14.38 6.13
C CYS A 108 2.05 15.27 6.07
N GLY A 109 1.24 15.34 7.13
CA GLY A 109 0.05 16.18 7.19
C GLY A 109 -1.19 15.58 6.52
N TYR A 110 -1.23 14.27 6.30
CA TYR A 110 -2.40 13.58 5.76
C TYR A 110 -3.29 13.03 6.88
N SER A 111 -4.58 12.95 6.58
CA SER A 111 -5.57 12.21 7.35
C SER A 111 -5.88 10.88 6.67
N ILE A 112 -6.07 9.82 7.44
CA ILE A 112 -6.32 8.46 6.93
C ILE A 112 -7.75 8.07 7.31
N GLN A 113 -8.57 7.69 6.33
CA GLN A 113 -9.88 7.10 6.56
C GLN A 113 -9.86 5.64 6.13
N PRO A 114 -9.79 4.68 7.08
CA PRO A 114 -9.86 3.26 6.78
C PRO A 114 -11.29 2.84 6.44
N ARG A 115 -11.42 1.83 5.59
CA ARG A 115 -12.68 1.17 5.30
C ARG A 115 -12.42 -0.30 5.00
N GLN A 116 -13.20 -1.20 5.57
CA GLN A 116 -13.22 -2.59 5.14
C GLN A 116 -14.26 -2.78 4.03
N ALA A 117 -14.02 -3.71 3.12
CA ALA A 117 -14.99 -4.07 2.09
C ALA A 117 -16.37 -4.36 2.71
N ASN A 118 -17.43 -3.84 2.08
CA ASN A 118 -18.83 -3.97 2.53
C ASN A 118 -19.12 -3.40 3.94
N GLN A 119 -18.21 -2.61 4.51
CA GLN A 119 -18.42 -1.87 5.75
C GLN A 119 -18.45 -0.36 5.47
N PRO A 120 -19.11 0.44 6.33
CA PRO A 120 -18.99 1.89 6.26
C PRO A 120 -17.54 2.34 6.53
N PRO A 121 -17.14 3.53 6.05
CA PRO A 121 -15.86 4.13 6.42
C PRO A 121 -15.75 4.30 7.94
N GLN A 122 -14.56 4.07 8.47
CA GLN A 122 -14.26 4.20 9.89
C GLN A 122 -13.83 5.64 10.23
N ASN A 123 -13.53 5.88 11.51
CA ASN A 123 -13.08 7.17 12.00
C ASN A 123 -11.78 7.62 11.30
N VAL A 124 -11.72 8.92 11.00
CA VAL A 124 -10.55 9.52 10.38
C VAL A 124 -9.43 9.66 11.40
N LEU A 125 -8.24 9.20 11.02
CA LEU A 125 -7.02 9.23 11.83
C LEU A 125 -6.17 10.43 11.40
N HIS A 126 -5.89 11.33 12.34
CA HIS A 126 -5.11 12.56 12.13
C HIS A 126 -3.80 12.56 12.90
N THR A 127 -3.65 11.69 13.91
CA THR A 127 -2.49 11.68 14.81
C THR A 127 -1.88 10.30 14.89
N ARG A 128 -0.61 10.25 15.29
CA ARG A 128 0.10 8.98 15.52
C ARG A 128 -0.59 8.15 16.61
N THR A 129 -1.07 8.79 17.68
CA THR A 129 -1.83 8.13 18.74
C THR A 129 -3.11 7.47 18.22
N GLN A 130 -3.84 8.14 17.33
CA GLN A 130 -5.03 7.54 16.69
C GLN A 130 -4.66 6.35 15.79
N VAL A 131 -3.54 6.44 15.07
CA VAL A 131 -3.00 5.31 14.28
C VAL A 131 -2.65 4.12 15.18
N THR A 132 -1.89 4.33 16.25
CA THR A 132 -1.52 3.27 17.21
C THR A 132 -2.76 2.62 17.82
N HIS A 133 -3.72 3.43 18.27
CA HIS A 133 -4.97 2.94 18.85
C HIS A 133 -5.79 2.14 17.85
N TRP A 134 -5.97 2.66 16.63
CA TRP A 134 -6.72 1.97 15.58
C TRP A 134 -6.07 0.62 15.23
N LEU A 135 -4.75 0.57 15.06
CA LEU A 135 -4.05 -0.69 14.79
C LEU A 135 -4.19 -1.72 15.92
N SER A 136 -4.34 -1.28 17.17
CA SER A 136 -4.53 -2.19 18.32
C SER A 136 -5.91 -2.85 18.36
N THR A 137 -6.90 -2.29 17.66
CA THR A 137 -8.29 -2.77 17.63
C THR A 137 -8.69 -3.36 16.27
N THR A 138 -7.80 -3.27 15.28
CA THR A 138 -8.01 -3.69 13.90
C THR A 138 -7.75 -5.19 13.71
N SER A 139 -8.49 -5.85 12.82
CA SER A 139 -8.22 -7.24 12.45
C SER A 139 -7.00 -7.31 11.53
N TRP A 140 -5.99 -8.08 11.92
CA TRP A 140 -4.74 -8.19 11.16
C TRP A 140 -4.88 -9.00 9.87
N ASP A 141 -5.88 -9.87 9.79
CA ASP A 141 -6.17 -10.70 8.62
C ASP A 141 -7.12 -10.03 7.62
N ALA A 142 -7.65 -8.85 7.96
CA ALA A 142 -8.54 -8.09 7.10
C ALA A 142 -7.77 -7.16 6.15
N ILE A 143 -8.41 -6.89 5.00
CA ILE A 143 -7.97 -5.90 4.02
C ILE A 143 -8.76 -4.60 4.24
N TYR A 144 -8.03 -3.49 4.24
CA TYR A 144 -8.59 -2.15 4.38
C TYR A 144 -8.27 -1.29 3.16
N ASP A 145 -9.30 -0.66 2.60
CA ASP A 145 -9.16 0.47 1.69
C ASP A 145 -8.86 1.72 2.52
N LEU A 146 -7.65 2.26 2.36
CA LEU A 146 -7.26 3.51 3.00
C LEU A 146 -7.48 4.67 2.03
N THR A 147 -8.35 5.60 2.42
CA THR A 147 -8.46 6.92 1.78
C THR A 147 -7.58 7.90 2.54
N ILE A 148 -6.44 8.28 1.97
CA ILE A 148 -5.43 9.11 2.62
C ILE A 148 -5.43 10.49 1.95
N ARG A 149 -6.01 11.49 2.61
CA ARG A 149 -6.20 12.83 2.06
C ARG A 149 -5.24 13.81 2.71
N ARG A 150 -4.69 14.72 1.92
CA ARG A 150 -3.92 15.83 2.47
C ARG A 150 -4.87 16.65 3.35
N SER A 151 -4.51 16.83 4.63
CA SER A 151 -5.33 17.67 5.51
C SER A 151 -5.25 19.09 4.98
N ASN A 152 -6.40 19.75 4.80
CA ASN A 152 -6.47 21.18 4.46
C ASN A 152 -6.05 22.07 5.66
N ALA A 153 -5.18 21.57 6.55
CA ALA A 153 -4.68 22.32 7.69
C ALA A 153 -3.85 23.51 7.18
N ILE A 154 -4.58 24.60 6.97
CA ILE A 154 -4.26 26.02 7.00
C ILE A 154 -2.86 26.32 6.45
N ARG A 155 -2.82 26.85 5.22
CA ARG A 155 -1.76 27.81 4.86
C ARG A 155 -1.84 28.92 5.91
N ALA A 156 -0.97 28.86 6.90
CA ALA A 156 -0.67 29.99 7.78
C ALA A 156 0.02 31.08 6.95
#